data_AF-A0A9P5BF32-F1
#
_entry.id   AF-A0A9P5BF32-F1
#
_cell.length_a   1.000
_cell.length_b   1.000
_cell.length_c   1.000
_cell.angle_alpha   90.00
_cell.angle_beta   90.00
_cell.angle_gamma   90.00
#
_symmetry.space_group_name_H-M   'P 1'
#
loop_
_entity.id
_entity.type
_entity.pdbx_description
1 polymer ?
#
loop_
_entity_poly.entity_id
_entity_poly.type
_entity_poly.pdbx_seq_one_letter_code
_entity_poly.pdbx_strand_id
1 'polypeptide(L)'
;MQLASTLTVLASACGLSAAGPVPVSRSGLAGIDGFLFYDPYCGHGCFRTFAPYTLDCSTHISAGGHTTATETARQLAICRAKNVPFPSSVAYCMHSFCPEDVLASTRERLWETSHAGDVSVRPLWTYGEILTKITDRDLPLLSQHG
;
A
#
# COMPACT_ATOMS: atom_id res chain seq x y z
N MET A 1 -37.75 -67.27 -30.78
CA MET A 1 -36.37 -66.72 -30.87
C MET A 1 -36.50 -65.23 -31.10
N GLN A 2 -36.02 -64.39 -30.17
CA GLN A 2 -35.15 -63.23 -30.42
C GLN A 2 -34.91 -62.54 -29.06
N LEU A 3 -33.64 -62.44 -28.70
CA LEU A 3 -33.14 -61.95 -27.41
C LEU A 3 -33.36 -60.44 -27.26
N ALA A 4 -33.72 -60.01 -26.05
CA ALA A 4 -33.83 -58.60 -25.68
C ALA A 4 -32.43 -57.95 -25.67
N SER A 5 -32.29 -56.89 -26.45
CA SER A 5 -31.08 -56.10 -26.62
C SER A 5 -30.73 -55.31 -25.37
N THR A 6 -29.45 -55.39 -24.98
CA THR A 6 -28.78 -54.56 -23.98
C THR A 6 -28.69 -53.10 -24.47
N LEU A 7 -29.22 -52.15 -23.70
CA LEU A 7 -28.98 -50.71 -23.89
C LEU A 7 -27.93 -50.23 -22.90
N THR A 8 -26.72 -50.00 -23.39
CA THR A 8 -25.60 -49.36 -22.71
C THR A 8 -25.88 -47.85 -22.61
N VAL A 9 -25.98 -47.33 -21.38
CA VAL A 9 -26.08 -45.89 -21.13
C VAL A 9 -24.68 -45.27 -21.19
N LEU A 10 -24.41 -44.48 -22.24
CA LEU A 10 -23.20 -43.65 -22.32
C LEU A 10 -23.37 -42.44 -21.39
N ALA A 11 -22.79 -42.53 -20.20
CA ALA A 11 -22.65 -41.38 -19.30
C ALA A 11 -21.67 -40.36 -19.90
N SER A 12 -22.19 -39.25 -20.42
CA SER A 12 -21.38 -38.09 -20.79
C SER A 12 -20.91 -37.39 -19.52
N ALA A 13 -19.65 -37.56 -19.16
CA ALA A 13 -19.00 -36.73 -18.15
C ALA A 13 -18.83 -35.31 -18.73
N CYS A 14 -19.75 -34.42 -18.38
CA CYS A 14 -19.58 -32.99 -18.63
C CYS A 14 -18.49 -32.49 -17.66
N GLY A 15 -17.26 -32.40 -18.16
CA GLY A 15 -16.15 -31.83 -17.40
C GLY A 15 -16.41 -30.34 -17.17
N LEU A 16 -16.75 -29.98 -15.94
CA LEU A 16 -16.80 -28.60 -15.49
C LEU A 16 -15.36 -28.16 -15.18
N SER A 17 -14.64 -27.64 -16.17
CA SER A 17 -13.38 -26.95 -15.92
C SER A 17 -13.69 -25.63 -15.21
N ALA A 18 -13.52 -25.62 -13.88
CA ALA A 18 -13.48 -24.39 -13.10
C ALA A 18 -12.26 -23.57 -13.55
N ALA A 19 -12.46 -22.67 -14.51
CA ALA A 19 -11.48 -21.64 -14.81
C ALA A 19 -11.48 -20.65 -13.64
N GLY A 20 -10.55 -20.83 -12.70
CA GLY A 20 -10.26 -19.81 -11.69
C GLY A 20 -9.91 -18.49 -12.38
N PRO A 21 -10.07 -17.34 -11.69
CA PRO A 21 -9.76 -16.04 -12.28
C PRO A 21 -8.33 -16.04 -12.80
N VAL A 22 -8.18 -15.82 -14.10
CA VAL A 22 -6.88 -15.65 -14.75
C VAL A 22 -6.26 -14.38 -14.15
N PRO A 23 -5.03 -14.42 -13.60
CA PRO A 23 -4.37 -13.20 -13.18
C PRO A 23 -4.20 -12.29 -14.39
N VAL A 24 -4.95 -11.20 -14.42
CA VAL A 24 -4.81 -10.15 -15.43
C VAL A 24 -3.48 -9.47 -15.15
N SER A 25 -2.41 -9.93 -15.81
CA SER A 25 -1.20 -9.11 -15.95
C SER A 25 -1.56 -7.96 -16.88
N ARG A 26 -1.76 -6.76 -16.30
CA ARG A 26 -1.72 -5.53 -17.09
C ARG A 26 -0.28 -5.35 -17.55
N SER A 27 -0.01 -5.68 -18.81
CA SER A 27 1.25 -5.33 -19.46
C SER A 27 1.08 -3.94 -20.07
N GLY A 28 1.81 -2.94 -19.56
CA GLY A 28 1.76 -1.56 -20.02
C GLY A 28 2.99 -0.79 -19.58
N LEU A 29 3.32 0.30 -20.28
CA LEU A 29 4.35 1.24 -19.82
C LEU A 29 3.87 1.90 -18.53
N ALA A 30 4.80 2.18 -17.62
CA ALA A 30 4.54 2.95 -16.40
C ALA A 30 3.73 4.22 -16.70
N GLY A 31 2.48 4.30 -16.23
CA GLY A 31 1.64 5.48 -16.42
C GLY A 31 0.92 5.57 -17.77
N ILE A 32 1.00 4.56 -18.64
CA ILE A 32 0.26 4.45 -19.90
C ILE A 32 -0.55 3.15 -19.90
N ASP A 33 -1.79 3.18 -20.40
CA ASP A 33 -2.68 2.01 -20.55
C ASP A 33 -2.93 1.19 -19.27
N GLY A 34 -3.12 1.88 -18.15
CA GLY A 34 -3.66 1.28 -16.93
C GLY A 34 -2.67 0.50 -16.06
N PHE A 35 -1.37 0.55 -16.36
CA PHE A 35 -0.31 0.15 -15.42
C PHE A 35 0.17 1.37 -14.62
N LEU A 36 -0.22 1.47 -13.35
CA LEU A 36 0.17 2.58 -12.47
C LEU A 36 1.15 2.07 -11.41
N PHE A 37 2.39 2.58 -11.41
CA PHE A 37 3.42 2.18 -10.44
C PHE A 37 3.17 2.72 -9.02
N TYR A 38 2.16 3.57 -8.83
CA TYR A 38 1.95 4.32 -7.60
C TYR A 38 0.46 4.60 -7.42
N ASP A 39 -0.32 3.59 -7.01
CA ASP A 39 -1.75 3.74 -6.74
C ASP A 39 -2.02 3.77 -5.22
N PRO A 40 -2.49 4.89 -4.64
CA PRO A 40 -2.75 6.19 -5.28
C PRO A 40 -1.48 7.06 -5.37
N TYR A 41 -1.36 7.87 -6.42
CA TYR A 41 -0.17 8.70 -6.64
C TYR A 41 0.06 9.70 -5.51
N CYS A 42 -1.02 10.28 -4.98
CA CYS A 42 -0.96 11.28 -3.91
C CYS A 42 -0.22 10.75 -2.67
N GLY A 43 -0.49 9.51 -2.25
CA GLY A 43 0.11 8.97 -1.04
C GLY A 43 1.57 8.57 -1.24
N HIS A 44 1.94 8.04 -2.40
CA HIS A 44 3.34 7.85 -2.74
C HIS A 44 4.11 9.17 -2.85
N GLY A 45 3.49 10.22 -3.38
CA GLY A 45 4.05 11.58 -3.42
C GLY A 45 4.31 12.13 -2.02
N CYS A 46 3.36 11.98 -1.10
CA CYS A 46 3.52 12.35 0.30
C CYS A 46 4.69 11.60 0.95
N PHE A 47 4.75 10.27 0.83
CA PHE A 47 5.89 9.51 1.34
C PHE A 47 7.23 10.01 0.77
N ARG A 48 7.31 10.18 -0.55
CA ARG A 48 8.54 10.60 -1.24
C ARG A 48 8.99 12.02 -0.89
N THR A 49 8.07 12.89 -0.48
CA THR A 49 8.38 14.25 -0.01
C THR A 49 9.16 14.20 1.31
N PHE A 50 8.81 13.27 2.20
CA PHE A 50 9.45 13.18 3.52
C PHE A 50 10.59 12.15 3.59
N ALA A 51 10.61 11.16 2.70
CA ALA A 51 11.64 10.11 2.69
C ALA A 51 13.10 10.63 2.69
N PRO A 52 13.47 11.75 2.03
CA PRO A 52 14.85 12.23 2.02
C PRO A 52 15.35 12.81 3.35
N TYR A 53 14.46 13.14 4.30
CA TYR A 53 14.88 13.72 5.57
C TYR A 53 15.61 12.69 6.43
N THR A 54 16.74 13.12 7.00
CA THR A 54 17.52 12.33 7.96
C THR A 54 16.80 12.30 9.31
N LEU A 55 16.66 11.10 9.88
CA LEU A 55 16.13 10.89 11.22
C LEU A 55 17.27 10.57 12.18
N ASP A 56 17.12 10.92 13.47
CA ASP A 56 18.15 10.62 14.48
C ASP A 56 18.45 9.12 14.61
N CYS A 57 17.45 8.28 14.36
CA CYS A 57 17.59 6.82 14.36
C CYS A 57 18.08 6.23 13.03
N SER A 58 18.45 7.06 12.05
CA SER A 58 18.85 6.61 10.72
C SER A 58 20.34 6.77 10.44
N THR A 59 20.88 5.81 9.71
CA THR A 59 22.14 5.99 8.97
C THR A 59 21.82 6.49 7.56
N HIS A 60 22.70 7.33 7.00
CA HIS A 60 22.47 7.93 5.69
C HIS A 60 22.42 6.86 4.60
N ILE A 61 21.30 6.77 3.86
CA ILE A 61 21.19 5.92 2.67
C ILE A 61 21.31 6.84 1.45
N SER A 62 22.25 6.56 0.55
CA SER A 62 22.47 7.38 -0.65
C SER A 62 21.19 7.50 -1.50
N ALA A 63 20.85 8.73 -1.87
CA ALA A 63 19.74 9.00 -2.78
C ALA A 63 20.05 8.43 -4.17
N GLY A 64 19.29 7.42 -4.62
CA GLY A 64 19.44 6.82 -5.95
C GLY A 64 19.77 5.33 -5.96
N GLY A 65 19.99 4.69 -4.81
CA GLY A 65 20.01 3.23 -4.75
C GLY A 65 18.60 2.67 -4.93
N HIS A 66 18.42 1.64 -5.75
CA HIS A 66 17.27 0.74 -5.64
C HIS A 66 17.34 0.06 -4.27
N THR A 67 16.83 0.70 -3.21
CA THR A 67 16.93 0.24 -1.82
C THR A 67 15.89 -0.81 -1.45
N THR A 68 15.41 -1.58 -2.43
CA THR A 68 14.57 -2.73 -2.13
C THR A 68 15.48 -3.89 -1.73
N ALA A 69 15.55 -4.16 -0.42
CA ALA A 69 16.13 -5.36 0.23
C ALA A 69 17.57 -5.32 0.78
N THR A 70 18.09 -4.19 1.28
CA THR A 70 19.26 -4.21 2.18
C THR A 70 18.84 -4.11 3.65
N GLU A 71 19.62 -4.69 4.56
CA GLU A 71 19.39 -4.57 6.01
C GLU A 71 19.35 -3.09 6.44
N THR A 72 20.20 -2.24 5.84
CA THR A 72 20.20 -0.80 6.10
C THR A 72 18.88 -0.13 5.71
N ALA A 73 18.30 -0.50 4.56
CA ALA A 73 17.00 0.02 4.12
C ALA A 73 15.87 -0.43 5.07
N ARG A 74 15.91 -1.68 5.53
CA ARG A 74 15.00 -2.21 6.54
C ARG A 74 15.11 -1.45 7.86
N GLN A 75 16.32 -1.21 8.36
CA GLN A 75 16.53 -0.45 9.60
C GLN A 75 16.02 0.99 9.48
N LEU A 76 16.23 1.64 8.32
CA LEU A 76 15.65 2.96 8.07
C LEU A 76 14.12 2.92 8.08
N ALA A 77 13.50 1.91 7.47
CA ALA A 77 12.05 1.74 7.50
C ALA A 77 11.53 1.54 8.95
N ILE A 78 12.21 0.72 9.76
CA ILE A 78 11.89 0.56 11.19
C ILE A 78 12.00 1.88 11.95
N CYS A 79 13.05 2.66 11.68
CA CYS A 79 13.26 3.98 12.26
C CYS A 79 12.11 4.94 11.90
N ARG A 80 11.74 5.02 10.61
CA ARG A 80 10.59 5.82 10.12
C ARG A 80 9.27 5.41 10.76
N ALA A 81 8.99 4.11 10.85
CA ALA A 81 7.73 3.60 11.40
C ALA A 81 7.54 3.95 12.89
N LYS A 82 8.64 4.08 13.65
CA LYS A 82 8.62 4.36 15.10
C LYS A 82 8.81 5.84 15.45
N ASN A 83 9.38 6.63 14.55
CA ASN A 83 9.63 8.06 14.77
C ASN A 83 8.33 8.85 14.52
N VAL A 84 7.51 9.10 15.55
CA VAL A 84 6.18 9.75 15.42
C VAL A 84 6.10 10.94 14.44
N PRO A 85 7.07 11.88 14.41
CA PRO A 85 7.04 12.98 13.46
C PRO A 85 6.97 12.56 11.98
N PHE A 86 7.68 11.48 11.59
CA PHE A 86 7.71 11.01 10.20
C PHE A 86 6.33 10.51 9.69
N PRO A 87 5.69 9.47 10.28
CA PRO A 87 4.38 9.01 9.86
C PRO A 87 3.32 10.10 10.06
N SER A 88 3.39 10.94 11.11
CA SER A 88 2.47 12.08 11.26
C SER A 88 2.55 13.04 10.06
N SER A 89 3.76 13.37 9.59
CA SER A 89 3.93 14.27 8.43
C SER A 89 3.38 13.66 7.14
N VAL A 90 3.66 12.36 6.91
CA VAL A 90 3.13 11.63 5.74
C VAL A 90 1.61 11.53 5.80
N ALA A 91 1.05 11.20 6.96
CA ALA A 91 -0.40 11.06 7.14
C ALA A 91 -1.12 12.39 6.97
N TYR A 92 -0.57 13.48 7.53
CA TYR A 92 -1.11 14.82 7.33
C TYR A 92 -1.12 15.20 5.86
N CYS A 93 -0.02 14.99 5.13
CA CYS A 93 0.03 15.24 3.70
C CYS A 93 -1.03 14.43 2.93
N MET A 94 -1.18 13.14 3.23
CA MET A 94 -2.20 12.30 2.60
C MET A 94 -3.61 12.81 2.89
N HIS A 95 -3.86 13.25 4.12
CA HIS A 95 -5.15 13.79 4.52
C HIS A 95 -5.47 15.12 3.82
N SER A 96 -4.48 16.00 3.67
CA SER A 96 -4.67 17.33 3.10
C SER A 96 -4.65 17.38 1.58
N PHE A 97 -3.89 16.49 0.91
CA PHE A 97 -3.60 16.62 -0.53
C PHE A 97 -4.04 15.43 -1.38
N CYS A 98 -4.49 14.31 -0.80
CA CYS A 98 -5.16 13.29 -1.60
C CYS A 98 -6.59 13.74 -1.94
N PRO A 99 -7.03 13.57 -3.19
CA PRO A 99 -8.38 13.94 -3.59
C PRO A 99 -9.44 13.03 -2.94
N GLU A 100 -10.65 13.54 -2.81
CA GLU A 100 -11.77 12.88 -2.11
C GLU A 100 -12.23 11.57 -2.78
N ASP A 101 -11.95 11.40 -4.07
CA ASP A 101 -12.25 10.17 -4.82
C ASP A 101 -11.29 9.00 -4.48
N VAL A 102 -10.20 9.27 -3.76
CA VAL A 102 -9.35 8.22 -3.19
C VAL A 102 -10.07 7.60 -1.98
N LEU A 103 -10.58 6.39 -2.19
CA LEU A 103 -11.26 5.61 -1.16
C LEU A 103 -10.43 5.51 0.13
N ALA A 104 -11.11 5.56 1.27
CA ALA A 104 -10.48 5.36 2.58
C ALA A 104 -9.72 4.02 2.66
N SER A 105 -10.29 2.94 2.11
CA SER A 105 -9.64 1.63 2.02
C SER A 105 -8.34 1.66 1.20
N THR A 106 -8.27 2.50 0.17
CA THR A 106 -7.05 2.67 -0.63
C THR A 106 -5.96 3.40 0.16
N ARG A 107 -6.33 4.43 0.95
CA ARG A 107 -5.40 5.11 1.87
C ARG A 107 -4.86 4.17 2.95
N GLU A 108 -5.74 3.39 3.58
CA GLU A 108 -5.35 2.40 4.60
C GLU A 108 -4.44 1.31 4.01
N ARG A 109 -4.80 0.75 2.84
CA ARG A 109 -3.97 -0.25 2.16
C ARG A 109 -2.57 0.30 1.84
N LEU A 110 -2.49 1.54 1.36
CA LEU A 110 -1.21 2.19 1.11
C LEU A 110 -0.42 2.36 2.41
N TRP A 111 -1.07 2.81 3.48
CA TRP A 111 -0.46 2.99 4.79
C TRP A 111 0.17 1.69 5.31
N GLU A 112 -0.58 0.60 5.26
CA GLU A 112 -0.13 -0.72 5.72
C GLU A 112 1.04 -1.28 4.90
N THR A 113 1.12 -0.94 3.62
CA THR A 113 2.12 -1.52 2.70
C THR A 113 3.33 -0.62 2.45
N SER A 114 3.18 0.69 2.57
CA SER A 114 4.15 1.65 2.00
C SER A 114 4.55 2.79 2.93
N HIS A 115 3.99 2.92 4.14
CA HIS A 115 4.24 4.10 4.99
C HIS A 115 5.73 4.35 5.32
N ALA A 116 6.56 3.31 5.38
CA ALA A 116 7.98 3.41 5.74
C ALA A 116 8.97 3.03 4.62
N GLY A 117 8.45 2.53 3.49
CA GLY A 117 9.26 2.10 2.34
C GLY A 117 9.76 0.64 2.39
N ASP A 118 9.32 -0.16 3.36
CA ASP A 118 9.52 -1.62 3.41
C ASP A 118 8.18 -2.28 3.78
N VAL A 119 7.64 -3.12 2.89
CA VAL A 119 6.34 -3.81 3.04
C VAL A 119 6.30 -4.76 4.23
N SER A 120 7.46 -5.20 4.73
CA SER A 120 7.57 -6.11 5.87
C SER A 120 7.71 -5.39 7.21
N VAL A 121 7.79 -4.06 7.20
CA VAL A 121 7.72 -3.22 8.40
C VAL A 121 6.29 -2.72 8.53
N ARG A 122 5.60 -3.15 9.60
CA ARG A 122 4.24 -2.70 9.88
C ARG A 122 4.23 -1.34 10.59
N PRO A 123 3.24 -0.49 10.30
CA PRO A 123 3.09 0.76 11.03
C PRO A 123 2.72 0.47 12.49
N LEU A 124 3.19 1.33 13.40
CA LEU A 124 2.86 1.23 14.82
C LEU A 124 1.41 1.65 15.11
N TRP A 125 0.86 2.51 14.25
CA TRP A 125 -0.52 3.00 14.30
C TRP A 125 -1.16 2.83 12.93
N THR A 126 -2.44 2.49 12.89
CA THR A 126 -3.29 2.60 11.69
C THR A 126 -3.30 4.05 11.18
N TYR A 127 -3.74 4.25 9.93
CA TYR A 127 -3.80 5.60 9.37
C TYR A 127 -4.78 6.48 10.17
N GLY A 128 -5.94 5.95 10.55
CA GLY A 128 -6.86 6.65 11.45
C GLY A 128 -6.24 7.02 12.81
N GLU A 129 -5.52 6.11 13.45
CA GLU A 129 -4.90 6.38 14.77
C GLU A 129 -3.77 7.41 14.71
N ILE A 130 -3.00 7.48 13.63
CA ILE A 130 -1.95 8.52 13.52
C ILE A 130 -2.57 9.90 13.26
N LEU A 131 -3.71 9.97 12.58
CA LEU A 131 -4.44 11.22 12.37
C LEU A 131 -4.93 11.84 13.68
N THR A 132 -5.40 11.02 14.63
CA THR A 132 -5.82 11.53 15.95
C THR A 132 -4.65 12.11 16.76
N LYS A 133 -3.44 11.59 16.55
CA LYS A 133 -2.21 12.12 17.18
C LYS A 133 -1.77 13.46 16.63
N ILE A 134 -2.13 13.78 15.38
CA ILE A 134 -1.85 15.08 14.78
C ILE A 134 -2.79 16.13 15.37
N THR A 135 -4.08 15.82 15.46
CA THR A 135 -5.07 16.74 16.06
C THR A 135 -4.78 17.07 17.52
N ASP A 136 -4.25 16.13 18.30
CA ASP A 136 -3.82 16.39 19.68
C ASP A 136 -2.63 17.37 19.76
N ARG A 137 -1.79 17.42 18.72
CA ARG A 137 -0.64 18.33 18.61
C ARG A 137 -1.02 19.73 18.09
N ASP A 138 -2.15 19.86 17.41
CA ASP A 138 -2.68 21.15 16.92
C ASP A 138 -3.46 21.93 17.99
N LEU A 139 -3.85 21.28 19.10
CA LEU A 139 -4.54 21.93 20.23
C LEU A 139 -3.80 23.16 20.81
N PRO A 140 -2.45 23.20 20.92
CA PRO A 140 -1.74 24.40 21.35
C PRO A 140 -1.49 25.43 20.24
N LEU A 141 -1.58 25.06 18.94
CA LEU A 141 -1.28 25.97 17.82
C LEU A 141 -2.51 26.77 17.36
N LEU A 142 -3.71 26.22 17.54
CA LEU A 142 -4.96 26.96 17.30
C LEU A 142 -5.29 27.98 18.39
N SER A 143 -4.66 27.90 19.57
CA SER A 143 -4.81 28.89 20.64
C SER A 143 -3.94 30.15 20.45
N GLN A 144 -3.07 30.20 19.44
CA GLN A 144 -2.14 31.33 19.23
C GLN A 144 -2.53 32.28 18.10
N HIS A 145 -3.73 32.10 17.50
CA HIS A 145 -4.29 32.99 16.48
C HIS A 145 -5.74 33.40 16.78
N GLY A 146 -6.08 33.54 18.07
CA GLY A 146 -7.34 34.13 18.54
C GLY A 146 -7.11 35.53 19.10
#